data_AF-A0A0H5Q3Q8-F1
#
_entry.id   AF-A0A0H5Q3Q8-F1
#
_cell.length_a   1.000
_cell.length_b   1.000
_cell.length_c   1.000
_cell.angle_alpha   90.00
_cell.angle_beta   90.00
_cell.angle_gamma   90.00
#
_symmetry.space_group_name_H-M   'P 1'
#
loop_
_entity.id
_entity.type
_entity.pdbx_description
1 polymer ?
#
loop_
_entity_poly.entity_id
_entity_poly.type
_entity_poly.pdbx_seq_one_letter_code
_entity_poly.pdbx_strand_id
1 'polypeptide(L)'
;MENFLHYTITEKEFYKQQNSQNYEQVKKLLEEVGVMLHVENGELTLSVVQEHYNIVKKRNAGRHRNILFHQEGDQKDYTKRYDYADIVFMMQTMTDKEICESTGIPQATFYRHKKIMKESKYYKSLNMNRLKDLEYLQSVNGNVPF
;
A
#
# COMPACT_ATOMS: atom_id res chain seq x y z
N MET A 1 8.88 5.96 -17.22
CA MET A 1 9.70 7.03 -17.80
C MET A 1 10.66 7.48 -16.73
N GLU A 2 11.95 7.37 -16.99
CA GLU A 2 12.98 7.92 -16.12
C GLU A 2 12.99 9.44 -16.34
N ASN A 3 12.69 10.19 -15.27
CA ASN A 3 12.77 11.64 -15.30
C ASN A 3 14.22 12.00 -14.96
N PHE A 4 14.97 12.49 -15.95
CA PHE A 4 16.33 12.97 -15.73
C PHE A 4 16.56 14.33 -16.39
N LEU A 5 17.45 15.11 -15.77
CA LEU A 5 17.98 16.37 -16.27
C LEU A 5 19.49 16.26 -16.35
N HIS A 6 20.05 16.77 -17.44
CA HIS A 6 21.49 16.82 -17.66
C HIS A 6 21.88 18.20 -18.19
N TYR A 7 22.83 18.85 -17.51
CA TYR A 7 23.27 20.21 -17.83
C TYR A 7 24.79 20.34 -17.70
N THR A 8 25.39 21.13 -18.58
CA THR A 8 26.70 21.71 -18.33
C THR A 8 26.56 22.88 -17.37
N ILE A 9 27.38 22.90 -16.32
CA ILE A 9 27.37 23.91 -15.27
C ILE A 9 28.78 24.46 -15.04
N THR A 10 28.83 25.72 -14.61
CA THR A 10 30.07 26.38 -14.18
C THR A 10 29.91 26.80 -12.73
N GLU A 11 30.80 26.32 -11.86
CA GLU A 11 30.83 26.74 -10.47
C GLU A 11 31.25 28.21 -10.36
N LYS A 12 30.51 28.97 -9.56
CA LYS A 12 30.85 30.36 -9.27
C LYS A 12 31.89 30.40 -8.14
N GLU A 13 33.02 31.04 -8.38
CA GLU A 13 34.16 31.08 -7.45
C GLU A 13 33.78 31.50 -6.02
N PHE A 14 32.88 32.48 -5.90
CA PHE A 14 32.37 32.96 -4.60
C PHE A 14 31.73 31.86 -3.73
N TYR A 15 31.14 30.83 -4.33
CA TYR A 15 30.40 29.77 -3.63
C TYR A 15 31.19 28.47 -3.44
N LYS A 16 32.41 28.38 -3.98
CA LYS A 16 33.19 27.14 -4.06
C LYS A 16 33.38 26.45 -2.70
N GLN A 17 33.71 27.22 -1.67
CA GLN A 17 33.88 26.69 -0.31
C GLN A 17 32.56 26.17 0.27
N GLN A 18 31.47 26.90 0.08
CA GLN A 18 30.15 26.52 0.59
C GLN A 18 29.60 25.29 -0.14
N ASN A 19 29.77 25.24 -1.46
CA ASN A 19 29.36 24.08 -2.27
C ASN A 19 30.11 22.83 -1.83
N SER A 20 31.43 22.89 -1.64
CA SER A 20 32.23 21.77 -1.18
C SER A 20 31.79 21.25 0.19
N GLN A 21 31.42 22.14 1.11
CA GLN A 21 30.93 21.77 2.45
C GLN A 21 29.52 21.17 2.42
N ASN A 22 28.65 21.70 1.56
CA ASN A 22 27.22 21.36 1.57
C ASN A 22 26.86 20.22 0.60
N TYR A 23 27.70 19.91 -0.39
CA TYR A 23 27.37 18.99 -1.47
C TYR A 23 26.91 17.62 -0.95
N GLU A 24 27.71 16.98 -0.08
CA GLU A 24 27.37 15.66 0.46
C GLU A 24 26.08 15.67 1.28
N GLN A 25 25.83 16.75 2.03
CA GLN A 25 24.59 16.89 2.81
C GLN A 25 23.37 17.03 1.90
N VAL A 26 23.45 17.89 0.88
CA VAL A 26 22.36 18.10 -0.09
C VAL A 26 22.11 16.84 -0.90
N LYS A 27 23.16 16.19 -1.38
CA LYS A 27 23.09 14.91 -2.10
C LYS A 27 22.36 13.86 -1.27
N LYS A 28 22.77 13.67 -0.02
CA LYS A 28 22.12 12.73 0.91
C LYS A 28 20.63 13.04 1.12
N LEU A 29 20.28 14.30 1.35
CA LEU A 29 18.87 14.70 1.55
C LEU A 29 18.01 14.44 0.31
N LEU A 30 18.56 14.62 -0.89
CA LEU A 30 17.88 14.30 -2.14
C LEU A 30 17.71 12.78 -2.31
N GLU A 31 18.75 12.00 -2.00
CA GLU A 31 18.72 10.54 -2.08
C GLU A 31 17.67 9.93 -1.15
N GLU A 32 17.48 10.49 0.06
CA GLU A 32 16.45 10.09 1.03
C GLU A 32 15.03 10.18 0.47
N VAL A 33 14.78 11.07 -0.51
CA VAL A 33 13.48 11.20 -1.18
C VAL A 33 13.46 10.56 -2.57
N GLY A 34 14.51 9.84 -2.97
CA GLY A 34 14.60 9.16 -4.26
C GLY A 34 15.01 10.06 -5.42
N VAL A 35 15.71 11.16 -5.14
CA VAL A 35 16.31 12.04 -6.15
C VAL A 35 17.84 11.88 -6.09
N MET A 36 18.46 11.49 -7.20
CA MET A 36 19.91 11.36 -7.29
C MET A 36 20.51 12.63 -7.87
N LEU A 37 21.57 13.15 -7.24
CA LEU A 37 22.33 14.30 -7.70
C LEU A 37 23.79 13.89 -7.96
N HIS A 38 24.25 14.11 -9.18
CA HIS A 38 25.64 13.92 -9.57
C HIS A 38 26.19 15.21 -10.15
N VAL A 39 27.36 15.65 -9.65
CA VAL A 39 28.10 16.77 -10.20
C VAL A 39 29.54 16.33 -10.38
N GLU A 40 30.00 16.24 -11.63
CA GLU A 40 31.36 15.81 -11.96
C GLU A 40 31.80 16.48 -13.27
N ASN A 41 33.06 16.90 -13.36
CA ASN A 41 33.66 17.45 -14.59
C ASN A 41 32.88 18.59 -15.26
N GLY A 42 32.16 19.42 -14.50
CA GLY A 42 31.34 20.51 -15.05
C GLY A 42 29.98 20.06 -15.59
N GLU A 43 29.59 18.81 -15.35
CA GLU A 43 28.27 18.28 -15.67
C GLU A 43 27.45 18.08 -14.40
N LEU A 44 26.17 18.42 -14.47
CA LEU A 44 25.17 18.16 -13.44
C LEU A 44 24.13 17.21 -14.01
N THR A 45 23.91 16.11 -13.30
CA THR A 45 22.84 15.15 -13.57
C THR A 45 21.92 15.04 -12.36
N LEU A 46 20.61 15.16 -12.62
CA LEU A 46 19.56 14.88 -11.65
C LEU A 46 18.68 13.78 -12.21
N SER A 47 18.39 12.74 -11.42
CA SER A 47 17.44 11.69 -11.82
C SER A 47 16.50 11.32 -10.69
N VAL A 48 15.24 11.03 -11.02
CA VAL A 48 14.24 10.63 -10.03
C VAL A 48 13.96 9.14 -10.14
N VAL A 49 14.21 8.39 -9.07
CA VAL A 49 13.74 7.02 -8.92
C VAL A 49 12.26 7.08 -8.53
N GLN A 50 11.39 7.09 -9.54
CA GLN A 50 9.96 7.39 -9.37
C GLN A 50 9.28 6.47 -8.35
N GLU A 51 9.66 5.20 -8.27
CA GLU A 51 9.14 4.24 -7.29
C GLU A 51 9.52 4.65 -5.87
N HIS A 52 10.81 4.94 -5.63
CA HIS A 52 11.29 5.37 -4.32
C HIS A 52 10.68 6.71 -3.90
N TYR A 53 10.66 7.68 -4.82
CA TYR A 53 10.01 8.98 -4.59
C TYR A 53 8.52 8.82 -4.25
N ASN A 54 7.81 7.95 -4.97
CA ASN A 54 6.41 7.65 -4.69
C ASN A 54 6.22 6.94 -3.35
N ILE A 55 7.12 6.01 -2.98
CA ILE A 55 7.10 5.33 -1.67
C ILE A 55 7.32 6.34 -0.55
N VAL A 56 8.32 7.20 -0.64
CA VAL A 56 8.62 8.21 0.40
C VAL A 56 7.52 9.26 0.49
N LYS A 57 7.00 9.75 -0.64
CA LYS A 57 5.85 10.67 -0.66
C LYS A 57 4.58 10.02 -0.09
N LYS A 58 4.41 8.71 -0.26
CA LYS A 58 3.27 7.95 0.27
C LYS A 58 3.51 7.35 1.65
N ARG A 59 4.74 7.35 2.18
CA ARG A 59 5.02 7.02 3.58
C ARG A 59 4.22 8.01 4.42
N ASN A 60 3.21 7.51 5.12
CA ASN A 60 2.21 8.26 5.90
C ASN A 60 1.02 8.89 5.13
N ALA A 61 0.86 8.62 3.83
CA ALA A 61 -0.37 9.00 3.11
C ALA A 61 -1.47 7.96 3.36
N GLY A 62 -2.12 8.09 4.53
CA GLY A 62 -3.30 7.32 4.92
C GLY A 62 -3.00 6.11 5.81
N ARG A 63 -4.00 5.73 6.62
CA ARG A 63 -3.98 4.49 7.41
C ARG A 63 -3.99 3.30 6.44
N HIS A 64 -2.99 2.43 6.52
CA HIS A 64 -3.02 1.15 5.81
C HIS A 64 -4.35 0.44 6.13
N ARG A 65 -5.04 -0.10 5.12
CA ARG A 65 -6.23 -0.93 5.36
C ARG A 65 -5.81 -2.07 6.29
N ASN A 66 -6.53 -2.24 7.39
CA ASN A 66 -6.30 -3.34 8.32
C ASN A 66 -6.71 -4.64 7.61
N ILE A 67 -5.80 -5.27 6.88
CA ILE A 67 -6.07 -6.56 6.24
C ILE A 67 -6.25 -7.62 7.33
N LEU A 68 -7.32 -8.39 7.24
CA LEU A 68 -7.56 -9.50 8.14
C LEU A 68 -6.83 -10.76 7.67
N PHE A 69 -5.92 -11.27 8.49
CA PHE A 69 -5.19 -12.52 8.25
C PHE A 69 -5.82 -13.66 9.04
N HIS A 70 -5.69 -14.89 8.54
CA HIS A 70 -6.08 -16.09 9.26
C HIS A 70 -5.23 -16.22 10.53
N GLN A 71 -5.84 -16.74 11.58
CA GLN A 71 -5.22 -16.89 12.88
C GLN A 71 -5.53 -18.27 13.45
N GLU A 72 -4.50 -19.00 13.87
CA GLU A 72 -4.61 -20.25 14.62
C GLU A 72 -3.99 -20.01 16.01
N GLY A 73 -4.82 -20.01 17.06
CA GLY A 73 -4.37 -19.63 18.41
C GLY A 73 -3.83 -18.20 18.43
N ASP A 74 -2.60 -17.99 18.90
CA ASP A 74 -1.94 -16.68 18.96
C ASP A 74 -1.11 -16.35 17.70
N GLN A 75 -1.05 -17.25 16.71
CA GLN A 75 -0.21 -17.10 15.53
C GLN A 75 -1.01 -16.64 14.31
N LYS A 76 -0.58 -15.53 13.69
CA LYS A 76 -1.13 -15.05 12.42
C LYS A 76 -0.43 -15.72 11.25
N ASP A 77 -1.22 -16.31 10.36
CA ASP A 77 -0.75 -16.78 9.08
C ASP A 77 -0.78 -15.62 8.07
N TYR A 78 0.36 -14.96 7.89
CA TYR A 78 0.49 -13.85 6.92
C TYR A 78 0.36 -14.29 5.46
N THR A 79 0.31 -15.60 5.18
CA THR A 79 0.11 -16.13 3.83
C THR A 79 -1.37 -16.32 3.47
N LYS A 80 -2.26 -16.37 4.47
CA LYS A 80 -3.70 -16.55 4.28
C LYS A 80 -4.46 -15.36 4.85
N ARG A 81 -5.22 -14.67 4.00
CA ARG A 81 -6.07 -13.54 4.40
C ARG A 81 -7.53 -13.85 4.13
N TYR A 82 -8.42 -13.18 4.86
CA TYR A 82 -9.84 -13.21 4.55
C TYR A 82 -10.13 -12.18 3.46
N ASP A 83 -10.73 -12.64 2.38
CA ASP A 83 -11.30 -11.80 1.34
C ASP A 83 -12.82 -11.68 1.53
N TYR A 84 -13.47 -10.85 0.70
CA TYR A 84 -14.92 -10.67 0.75
C TYR A 84 -15.71 -11.97 0.57
N ALA A 85 -15.24 -12.88 -0.29
CA ALA A 85 -15.84 -14.19 -0.49
C ALA A 85 -15.95 -15.00 0.81
N ASP A 86 -14.89 -15.02 1.62
CA ASP A 86 -14.86 -15.79 2.86
C ASP A 86 -15.88 -15.25 3.86
N ILE A 87 -15.95 -13.92 4.01
CA ILE A 87 -16.91 -13.29 4.94
C ILE A 87 -18.36 -13.47 4.47
N VAL A 88 -18.63 -13.35 3.16
CA VAL A 88 -19.97 -13.59 2.62
C VAL A 88 -20.40 -15.04 2.83
N PHE A 89 -19.50 -15.99 2.63
CA PHE A 89 -19.75 -17.41 2.88
C PHE A 89 -20.04 -17.68 4.36
N MET A 90 -19.21 -17.17 5.27
CA MET A 90 -19.43 -17.29 6.72
C MET A 90 -20.77 -16.70 7.17
N MET A 91 -21.18 -15.55 6.61
CA MET A 91 -22.48 -14.91 6.91
C MET A 91 -23.70 -15.79 6.57
N GLN A 92 -23.53 -16.90 5.83
CA GLN A 92 -24.63 -17.82 5.54
C GLN A 92 -24.91 -18.80 6.69
N THR A 93 -23.94 -19.02 7.58
CA THR A 93 -24.03 -20.00 8.67
C THR A 93 -23.66 -19.44 10.04
N MET A 94 -23.02 -18.28 10.09
CA MET A 94 -22.51 -17.64 11.31
C MET A 94 -23.12 -16.25 11.49
N THR A 95 -23.37 -15.89 12.74
CA THR A 95 -23.69 -14.53 13.17
C THR A 95 -22.45 -13.63 13.12
N ASP A 96 -22.66 -12.31 13.06
CA ASP A 96 -21.55 -11.35 13.09
C ASP A 96 -20.64 -11.53 14.30
N LYS A 97 -21.21 -11.92 15.44
CA LYS A 97 -20.45 -12.19 16.68
C LYS A 97 -19.54 -13.40 16.52
N GLU A 98 -20.08 -14.52 16.01
CA GLU A 98 -19.31 -15.75 15.77
C GLU A 98 -18.21 -15.52 14.73
N ILE A 99 -18.49 -14.72 13.69
CA ILE A 99 -17.46 -14.35 12.71
C ILE A 99 -16.34 -13.57 13.40
N CYS A 100 -16.67 -12.54 14.19
CA CYS A 100 -15.67 -11.76 14.92
C CYS A 100 -14.80 -12.63 15.85
N GLU A 101 -15.42 -13.57 16.56
CA GLU A 101 -14.73 -14.51 17.44
C GLU A 101 -13.82 -15.46 16.65
N SER A 102 -14.31 -16.04 15.55
CA SER A 102 -13.55 -16.99 14.72
C SER A 102 -12.37 -16.36 14.00
N THR A 103 -12.49 -15.11 13.55
CA THR A 103 -11.43 -14.43 12.80
C THR A 103 -10.57 -13.51 13.68
N GLY A 104 -10.88 -13.37 14.97
CA GLY A 104 -10.19 -12.47 15.90
C GLY A 104 -10.29 -10.97 15.57
N ILE A 105 -11.22 -10.56 14.70
CA ILE A 105 -11.35 -9.15 14.31
C ILE A 105 -12.14 -8.38 15.38
N PRO A 106 -11.72 -7.17 15.79
CA PRO A 106 -12.52 -6.34 16.66
C PRO A 106 -13.88 -6.01 16.02
N GLN A 107 -14.96 -6.17 16.76
CA GLN A 107 -16.34 -6.02 16.27
C GLN A 107 -16.58 -4.66 15.58
N ALA A 108 -16.04 -3.57 16.13
CA ALA A 108 -16.15 -2.25 15.52
C ALA A 108 -15.46 -2.16 14.13
N THR A 109 -14.33 -2.86 13.96
CA THR A 109 -13.61 -2.94 12.68
C THR A 109 -14.42 -3.79 11.70
N PHE A 110 -14.95 -4.93 12.16
CA PHE A 110 -15.80 -5.80 11.35
C PHE A 110 -17.02 -5.05 10.78
N TYR A 111 -17.76 -4.31 11.61
CA TYR A 111 -18.93 -3.57 11.12
C TYR A 111 -18.57 -2.51 10.05
N ARG A 112 -17.43 -1.83 10.20
CA ARG A 112 -16.95 -0.88 9.18
C ARG A 112 -16.62 -1.59 7.88
N HIS A 113 -15.88 -2.69 7.94
CA HIS A 113 -15.45 -3.46 6.77
C HIS A 113 -16.65 -4.13 6.08
N LYS A 114 -17.56 -4.71 6.87
CA LYS A 114 -18.83 -5.28 6.39
C LYS A 114 -19.69 -4.25 5.68
N LYS A 115 -19.78 -3.02 6.19
CA LYS A 115 -20.50 -1.93 5.52
C LYS A 115 -19.88 -1.63 4.15
N ILE A 116 -18.57 -1.43 4.10
CA ILE A 116 -17.83 -1.16 2.86
C ILE A 116 -18.00 -2.31 1.85
N MET A 117 -17.88 -3.56 2.31
CA MET A 117 -18.10 -4.75 1.50
C MET A 117 -19.51 -4.76 0.89
N LYS A 118 -20.55 -4.54 1.71
CA LYS A 118 -21.94 -4.50 1.23
C LYS A 118 -22.23 -3.38 0.23
N GLU A 119 -21.50 -2.27 0.33
CA GLU A 119 -21.60 -1.13 -0.59
C GLU A 119 -20.79 -1.33 -1.89
N SER A 120 -19.87 -2.30 -1.91
CA SER A 120 -18.96 -2.57 -3.02
C SER A 120 -19.67 -3.11 -4.27
N LYS A 121 -19.03 -2.94 -5.44
CA LYS A 121 -19.50 -3.53 -6.70
C LYS A 121 -19.54 -5.05 -6.64
N TYR A 122 -18.58 -5.67 -5.95
CA TYR A 122 -18.51 -7.11 -5.74
C TYR A 122 -19.80 -7.63 -5.11
N TYR A 123 -20.15 -7.16 -3.91
CA TYR A 123 -21.31 -7.65 -3.17
C TYR A 123 -22.63 -7.41 -3.93
N LYS A 124 -22.75 -6.26 -4.59
CA LYS A 124 -23.93 -5.90 -5.40
C LYS A 124 -24.09 -6.75 -6.68
N SER A 125 -23.03 -7.42 -7.13
CA SER A 125 -23.04 -8.29 -8.32
C SER A 125 -23.33 -9.77 -8.00
N LEU A 126 -23.39 -10.14 -6.71
CA LEU A 126 -23.56 -11.53 -6.30
C LEU A 126 -24.96 -12.07 -6.63
N ASN A 127 -25.01 -13.33 -7.06
CA ASN A 127 -26.23 -14.09 -7.17
C ASN A 127 -26.62 -14.59 -5.77
N MET A 128 -27.73 -14.07 -5.24
CA MET A 128 -28.22 -14.36 -3.89
C MET A 128 -28.54 -15.85 -3.67
N ASN A 129 -28.77 -16.63 -4.74
CA ASN A 129 -29.02 -18.07 -4.64
C ASN A 129 -27.73 -18.91 -4.55
N ARG A 130 -26.55 -18.28 -4.71
CA ARG A 130 -25.25 -18.96 -4.73
C ARG A 130 -24.31 -18.50 -3.61
N LEU A 131 -24.83 -17.86 -2.57
CA LEU A 131 -23.98 -17.36 -1.46
C LEU A 131 -23.35 -18.46 -0.60
N LYS A 132 -23.81 -19.71 -0.74
CA LYS A 132 -23.21 -20.90 -0.10
C LYS A 132 -22.21 -21.65 -1.00
N ASP A 133 -21.88 -21.10 -2.17
CA ASP A 133 -20.92 -21.66 -3.12
C ASP A 133 -19.65 -20.81 -3.07
N LEU A 134 -18.65 -21.27 -2.31
CA LEU A 134 -17.41 -20.50 -2.09
C LEU A 134 -16.61 -20.32 -3.39
N GLU A 135 -16.57 -21.33 -4.25
CA GLU A 135 -15.88 -21.27 -5.54
C GLU A 135 -16.53 -20.21 -6.44
N TYR A 136 -17.87 -20.15 -6.45
CA TYR A 136 -18.58 -19.06 -7.09
C TYR A 136 -18.18 -17.69 -6.52
N LEU A 137 -18.24 -17.51 -5.20
CA LEU A 137 -17.91 -16.22 -4.57
C LEU A 137 -16.48 -15.77 -4.90
N GLN A 138 -15.52 -16.70 -4.87
CA GLN A 138 -14.12 -16.44 -5.21
C GLN A 138 -13.93 -16.09 -6.71
N SER A 139 -14.76 -16.67 -7.59
CA SER A 139 -14.70 -16.41 -9.03
C SER A 139 -15.23 -15.03 -9.46
N VAL A 140 -16.01 -14.36 -8.61
CA VAL A 140 -16.60 -13.05 -8.93
C VAL A 140 -15.58 -11.93 -8.82
N ASN A 141 -15.48 -11.11 -9.87
CA ASN A 141 -14.58 -9.95 -9.94
C ASN A 141 -14.83 -8.96 -8.78
N GLY A 142 -13.74 -8.46 -8.20
CA GLY A 142 -13.79 -7.53 -7.07
C GLY A 142 -13.82 -8.22 -5.71
N ASN A 143 -13.60 -9.53 -5.64
CA ASN A 143 -13.22 -10.20 -4.42
C ASN A 143 -11.85 -9.68 -3.96
N VAL A 144 -11.84 -8.86 -2.92
CA VAL A 144 -10.65 -8.16 -2.39
C VAL A 144 -10.53 -8.45 -0.89
N PRO A 145 -9.36 -8.14 -0.27
CA PRO A 145 -9.19 -8.31 1.17
C PRO A 145 -10.30 -7.66 1.97
N PHE A 146 -10.81 -8.40 2.96
CA PHE A 146 -11.76 -7.88 3.94
C PHE A 146 -11.10 -6.92 4.92
#